data_AF-A0A351ERK6-F1
#
_entry.id   AF-A0A351ERK6-F1
#
_cell.length_a   1.000
_cell.length_b   1.000
_cell.length_c   1.000
_cell.angle_alpha   90.00
_cell.angle_beta   90.00
_cell.angle_gamma   90.00
#
_symmetry.space_group_name_H-M   'P 1'
#
loop_
_entity.id
_entity.type
_entity.pdbx_description
1 polymer ?
#
loop_
_entity_poly.entity_id
_entity_poly.type
_entity_poly.pdbx_seq_one_letter_code
_entity_poly.pdbx_strand_id
1 'polypeptide(L)'
;MNESTYMELGRQISDRLRSSQLTYFVAVSAITAVIVFGRGDDVNLLLTISAIGIGLFGMLSFDAAQQSYILLNKSMPESVAGTPIGEATKNPAQFQFYRVTNAIFTAAILVLHVITIYK
;
A
#
# COMPACT_ATOMS: atom_id res chain seq x y z
N MET A 1 19.89 18.80 0.95
CA MET A 1 19.24 18.61 2.27
C MET A 1 20.30 18.14 3.25
N ASN A 2 20.28 18.57 4.51
CA ASN A 2 21.21 18.03 5.52
C ASN A 2 20.66 16.72 6.11
N GLU A 3 21.52 15.95 6.78
CA GLU A 3 21.16 14.61 7.28
C GLU A 3 20.03 14.64 8.31
N SER A 4 20.01 15.62 9.23
CA SER A 4 18.94 15.72 10.23
C SER A 4 17.57 15.96 9.60
N THR A 5 17.49 16.84 8.58
CA THR A 5 16.24 17.07 7.85
C THR A 5 15.83 15.85 7.04
N TYR A 6 16.80 15.13 6.45
CA TYR A 6 16.55 13.89 5.72
C TYR A 6 15.98 12.79 6.62
N MET A 7 16.56 12.60 7.81
CA MET A 7 16.10 11.62 8.79
C MET A 7 14.71 11.94 9.32
N GLU A 8 14.41 13.22 9.58
CA GLU A 8 13.07 13.65 10.00
C GLU A 8 12.03 13.45 8.89
N LEU A 9 12.36 13.73 7.63
CA LEU A 9 11.51 13.43 6.48
C LEU A 9 11.24 11.91 6.38
N GLY A 10 12.27 11.09 6.55
CA GLY A 10 12.15 9.64 6.58
C GLY A 10 11.21 9.15 7.69
N ARG A 11 11.32 9.73 8.89
CA ARG A 11 10.44 9.42 10.03
C ARG A 11 8.98 9.76 9.72
N GLN A 12 8.70 10.95 9.21
CA GLN A 12 7.34 11.38 8.87
C GLN A 12 6.70 10.51 7.79
N ILE A 13 7.48 10.13 6.77
CA ILE A 13 7.03 9.20 5.73
C ILE A 13 6.73 7.84 6.35
N SER A 14 7.61 7.31 7.19
CA SER A 14 7.43 6.02 7.86
C SER A 14 6.15 5.99 8.72
N ASP A 15 5.91 7.03 9.53
CA ASP A 15 4.72 7.15 10.37
C ASP A 15 3.43 7.18 9.54
N ARG A 16 3.42 7.96 8.46
CA ARG A 16 2.28 8.02 7.53
C ARG A 16 2.00 6.66 6.89
N LEU A 17 3.04 5.97 6.41
CA LEU A 17 2.90 4.67 5.76
C LEU A 17 2.42 3.59 6.72
N ARG A 18 2.94 3.57 7.94
CA ARG A 18 2.49 2.65 8.99
C ARG A 18 1.01 2.82 9.29
N SER A 19 0.54 4.06 9.45
CA SER A 19 -0.88 4.33 9.70
C SER A 19 -1.76 3.90 8.52
N SER A 20 -1.34 4.19 7.29
CA SER A 20 -2.08 3.82 6.09
C SER A 20 -2.19 2.31 5.90
N GLN A 21 -1.09 1.57 6.12
CA GLN A 21 -1.07 0.11 6.03
C GLN A 21 -1.94 -0.54 7.11
N LEU A 22 -1.90 -0.04 8.36
CA LEU A 22 -2.75 -0.54 9.44
C LEU A 22 -4.23 -0.41 9.07
N THR A 23 -4.65 0.76 8.57
CA THR A 23 -6.04 0.98 8.13
C THR A 23 -6.45 0.00 7.03
N TYR A 24 -5.57 -0.26 6.06
CA TYR A 24 -5.82 -1.24 5.01
C TYR A 24 -6.02 -2.65 5.60
N PHE A 25 -5.11 -3.12 6.45
CA PHE A 25 -5.21 -4.44 7.04
C PHE A 25 -6.46 -4.62 7.91
N VAL A 26 -6.83 -3.60 8.69
CA VAL A 26 -8.06 -3.62 9.49
C VAL A 26 -9.28 -3.70 8.57
N ALA A 27 -9.34 -2.90 7.52
CA ALA A 27 -10.47 -2.88 6.58
C ALA A 27 -10.60 -4.21 5.81
N VAL A 28 -9.49 -4.74 5.28
CA VAL A 28 -9.45 -6.06 4.62
C VAL A 28 -9.89 -7.16 5.58
N SER A 29 -9.38 -7.16 6.81
CA SER A 29 -9.74 -8.19 7.80
C SER A 29 -11.22 -8.12 8.18
N ALA A 30 -11.77 -6.91 8.35
CA ALA A 30 -13.18 -6.71 8.63
C ALA A 30 -14.06 -7.19 7.48
N ILE A 31 -13.74 -6.84 6.23
CA ILE A 31 -14.53 -7.29 5.07
C ILE A 31 -14.44 -8.81 4.89
N THR A 32 -13.26 -9.42 5.07
CA THR A 32 -13.11 -10.87 5.03
C THR A 32 -13.97 -11.53 6.11
N ALA A 33 -13.99 -11.00 7.34
CA ALA A 33 -14.82 -11.54 8.41
C ALA A 33 -16.32 -11.46 8.08
N VAL A 34 -16.79 -10.36 7.48
CA VAL A 34 -18.19 -10.22 7.07
C VAL A 34 -18.55 -11.17 5.93
N ILE A 35 -17.67 -11.37 4.95
CA ILE A 35 -17.90 -12.32 3.85
C ILE A 35 -17.94 -13.77 4.37
N VAL A 36 -17.07 -14.13 5.32
CA VAL A 36 -16.96 -15.52 5.80
C VAL A 36 -18.02 -15.87 6.86
N PHE A 37 -18.37 -14.93 7.74
CA PHE A 37 -19.23 -15.19 8.90
C PHE A 37 -20.57 -14.42 8.89
N GLY A 38 -20.74 -13.47 7.98
CA GLY A 38 -21.98 -12.71 7.84
C GLY A 38 -23.14 -13.56 7.32
N ARG A 39 -24.37 -13.12 7.60
CA ARG A 39 -25.60 -13.73 7.09
C ARG A 39 -26.49 -12.64 6.51
N GLY A 40 -26.96 -12.81 5.27
CA GLY A 40 -27.97 -11.97 4.64
C GLY A 40 -27.57 -11.47 3.25
N ASP A 41 -28.35 -11.84 2.23
CA ASP A 41 -28.09 -11.49 0.82
C ASP A 41 -28.31 -9.99 0.52
N ASP A 42 -29.03 -9.29 1.40
CA ASP A 42 -29.43 -7.89 1.26
C ASP A 42 -28.24 -6.90 1.29
N VAL A 43 -27.05 -7.35 1.70
CA VAL A 43 -25.86 -6.50 1.82
C VAL A 43 -24.81 -6.75 0.73
N ASN A 44 -25.03 -7.68 -0.20
CA ASN A 44 -24.04 -8.09 -1.20
C ASN A 44 -23.54 -6.93 -2.07
N LEU A 45 -24.43 -6.00 -2.45
CA LEU A 45 -24.03 -4.80 -3.19
C LEU A 45 -23.11 -3.89 -2.35
N LEU A 46 -23.45 -3.66 -1.08
CA LEU A 46 -22.65 -2.82 -0.19
C LEU A 46 -21.29 -3.46 0.13
N LEU A 47 -21.25 -4.79 0.27
CA LEU A 47 -20.00 -5.55 0.43
C LEU A 47 -19.12 -5.46 -0.81
N THR A 48 -19.71 -5.52 -2.01
CA THR A 48 -18.98 -5.38 -3.28
C THR A 48 -18.37 -3.99 -3.41
N ILE A 49 -19.15 -2.94 -3.12
CA ILE A 49 -18.64 -1.56 -3.11
C ILE A 49 -17.51 -1.41 -2.09
N SER A 50 -17.66 -1.98 -0.90
CA SER A 50 -16.64 -1.95 0.14
C SER A 50 -15.36 -2.67 -0.30
N ALA A 51 -15.47 -3.84 -0.94
CA ALA A 51 -14.34 -4.59 -1.46
C ALA A 51 -13.56 -3.77 -2.49
N ILE A 52 -14.27 -3.15 -3.45
CA ILE A 52 -13.67 -2.27 -4.46
C ILE A 52 -12.97 -1.09 -3.80
N GLY A 53 -13.62 -0.42 -2.84
CA GLY A 53 -13.05 0.71 -2.11
C GLY A 53 -11.76 0.35 -1.36
N ILE A 54 -11.75 -0.81 -0.70
CA ILE A 54 -10.57 -1.32 0.02
C ILE A 54 -9.45 -1.68 -0.97
N GLY A 55 -9.76 -2.31 -2.09
CA GLY A 55 -8.79 -2.62 -3.15
C GLY A 55 -8.16 -1.35 -3.75
N LEU A 56 -8.98 -0.34 -4.05
CA LEU A 56 -8.50 0.97 -4.50
C LEU A 56 -7.61 1.64 -3.44
N PHE A 57 -8.02 1.59 -2.17
CA PHE A 57 -7.22 2.14 -1.07
C PHE A 57 -5.86 1.45 -0.95
N GLY A 58 -5.80 0.12 -1.08
CA GLY A 58 -4.53 -0.63 -1.07
C GLY A 58 -3.60 -0.22 -2.21
N MET A 59 -4.13 -0.10 -3.43
CA MET A 59 -3.34 0.34 -4.60
C MET A 59 -2.81 1.77 -4.45
N LEU A 60 -3.67 2.71 -4.04
CA LEU A 60 -3.29 4.13 -3.87
C LEU A 60 -2.30 4.33 -2.72
N SER A 61 -2.48 3.58 -1.62
CA SER A 61 -1.56 3.62 -0.48
C SER A 61 -0.17 3.12 -0.86
N PHE A 62 -0.10 2.07 -1.68
CA PHE A 62 1.16 1.58 -2.21
C PHE A 62 1.83 2.58 -3.16
N ASP A 63 1.07 3.19 -4.08
CA ASP A 63 1.61 4.22 -4.98
C ASP A 63 2.14 5.42 -4.20
N ALA A 64 1.42 5.87 -3.16
CA ALA A 64 1.88 6.92 -2.26
C ALA A 64 3.20 6.55 -1.54
N ALA A 65 3.38 5.27 -1.17
CA ALA A 65 4.63 4.77 -0.60
C ALA A 65 5.79 4.86 -1.60
N GLN A 66 5.56 4.42 -2.84
CA GLN A 66 6.55 4.50 -3.91
C GLN A 66 6.94 5.94 -4.21
N GLN A 67 5.96 6.86 -4.29
CA GLN A 67 6.23 8.29 -4.48
C GLN A 67 7.04 8.89 -3.32
N SER A 68 6.71 8.53 -2.08
CA SER A 68 7.44 8.98 -0.89
C SER A 68 8.90 8.49 -0.88
N TYR A 69 9.12 7.25 -1.32
CA TYR A 69 10.46 6.72 -1.48
C TYR A 69 11.24 7.42 -2.61
N ILE A 70 10.61 7.71 -3.75
CA ILE A 70 11.23 8.49 -4.83
C ILE A 70 11.66 9.87 -4.31
N LEU A 71 10.82 10.52 -3.51
CA LEU A 71 11.13 11.80 -2.88
C LEU A 71 12.34 11.69 -1.94
N LEU A 72 12.40 10.66 -1.09
CA LEU A 72 13.55 10.38 -0.24
C LEU A 72 14.81 10.16 -1.08
N ASN A 73 14.74 9.37 -2.13
CA ASN A 73 15.90 9.08 -2.98
C ASN A 73 16.44 10.35 -3.66
N LYS A 74 15.57 11.20 -4.21
CA LYS A 74 15.95 12.49 -4.80
C LYS A 74 16.56 13.47 -3.79
N SER A 75 16.18 13.34 -2.53
CA SER A 75 16.59 14.24 -1.45
C SER A 75 17.77 13.72 -0.64
N MET A 76 18.33 12.58 -1.02
CA MET A 76 19.35 11.87 -0.25
C MET A 76 20.66 12.67 -0.19
N PRO A 77 21.21 12.91 1.02
CA PRO A 77 22.53 13.51 1.16
C PRO A 77 23.64 12.52 0.80
N GLU A 78 24.80 13.03 0.40
CA GLU A 78 25.97 12.20 0.05
C GLU A 78 26.43 11.30 1.19
N SER A 79 26.26 11.72 2.46
CA SER A 79 26.58 10.91 3.64
C SER A 79 25.79 9.60 3.72
N VAL A 80 24.61 9.55 3.09
CA VAL A 80 23.72 8.37 3.06
C VAL A 80 23.83 7.62 1.72
N ALA A 81 24.19 8.30 0.64
CA ALA A 81 24.27 7.71 -0.71
C ALA A 81 25.26 6.54 -0.81
N GLY A 82 26.36 6.57 -0.04
CA GLY A 82 27.36 5.50 0.01
C GLY A 82 27.02 4.34 0.95
N THR A 83 25.87 4.38 1.62
CA THR A 83 25.43 3.29 2.51
C THR A 83 24.74 2.17 1.72
N PRO A 84 24.60 0.96 2.28
CA PRO A 84 23.83 -0.12 1.64
C PRO A 84 22.40 0.28 1.26
N ILE A 85 21.77 1.17 2.05
CA ILE A 85 20.44 1.73 1.75
C ILE A 85 20.50 2.63 0.52
N GLY A 86 21.52 3.50 0.44
CA GLY A 86 21.73 4.39 -0.72
C GLY A 86 22.06 3.64 -2.01
N GLU A 87 22.73 2.49 -1.94
CA GLU A 87 22.96 1.63 -3.10
C GLU A 87 21.68 0.90 -3.54
N ALA A 88 20.88 0.41 -2.59
CA ALA A 88 19.63 -0.30 -2.88
C ALA A 88 18.57 0.59 -3.57
N THR A 89 18.65 1.90 -3.42
CA THR A 89 17.68 2.85 -4.01
C THR A 89 18.00 3.20 -5.47
N LYS A 90 19.15 2.76 -6.01
CA LYS A 90 19.64 3.16 -7.34
C LYS A 90 18.97 2.45 -8.51
N ASN A 91 18.20 1.39 -8.28
CA ASN A 91 17.54 0.65 -9.36
C ASN A 91 16.13 1.21 -9.66
N PRO A 92 15.95 2.04 -10.71
CA PRO A 92 14.64 2.59 -11.05
C PRO A 92 13.62 1.53 -11.53
N ALA A 93 14.08 0.37 -12.03
CA ALA A 93 13.20 -0.69 -12.51
C ALA A 93 12.47 -1.40 -11.37
N GLN A 94 13.05 -1.39 -10.16
CA GLN A 94 12.48 -2.01 -8.97
C GLN A 94 11.14 -1.37 -8.57
N PHE A 95 10.99 -0.06 -8.76
CA PHE A 95 9.73 0.65 -8.48
C PHE A 95 8.58 0.17 -9.37
N GLN A 96 8.83 0.13 -10.68
CA GLN A 96 7.80 -0.26 -11.64
C GLN A 96 7.40 -1.71 -11.45
N PHE A 97 8.37 -2.59 -11.16
CA PHE A 97 8.11 -3.98 -10.81
C PHE A 97 7.15 -4.07 -9.62
N TYR A 98 7.48 -3.46 -8.48
CA TYR A 98 6.62 -3.54 -7.29
C TYR A 98 5.24 -2.91 -7.48
N ARG A 99 5.16 -1.82 -8.23
CA ARG A 99 3.88 -1.14 -8.52
C ARG A 99 2.95 -2.03 -9.34
N VAL A 100 3.49 -2.68 -10.38
CA VAL A 100 2.75 -3.64 -11.21
C VAL A 100 2.36 -4.87 -10.40
N THR A 101 3.29 -5.44 -9.63
CA THR A 101 3.02 -6.59 -8.77
C THR A 101 1.91 -6.30 -7.76
N ASN A 102 1.94 -5.15 -7.09
CA ASN A 102 0.91 -4.74 -6.15
C ASN A 102 -0.46 -4.59 -6.82
N ALA A 103 -0.52 -3.95 -8.00
CA ALA A 103 -1.76 -3.79 -8.75
C ALA A 103 -2.37 -5.15 -9.13
N ILE A 104 -1.55 -6.07 -9.64
CA ILE A 104 -2.00 -7.42 -10.05
C ILE A 104 -2.55 -8.18 -8.85
N PHE A 105 -1.81 -8.26 -7.74
CA PHE A 105 -2.27 -9.01 -6.57
C PHE A 105 -3.49 -8.38 -5.91
N THR A 106 -3.55 -7.05 -5.82
CA THR A 106 -4.72 -6.36 -5.24
C THR A 106 -5.96 -6.59 -6.10
N ALA A 107 -5.84 -6.51 -7.43
CA ALA A 107 -6.94 -6.81 -8.35
C ALA A 107 -7.41 -8.26 -8.25
N ALA A 108 -6.48 -9.22 -8.16
CA ALA A 108 -6.81 -10.63 -8.00
C ALA A 108 -7.57 -10.90 -6.68
N ILE A 109 -7.10 -10.33 -5.56
CA ILE A 109 -7.75 -10.46 -4.25
C ILE A 109 -9.15 -9.82 -4.27
N LEU A 110 -9.30 -8.66 -4.91
CA LEU A 110 -10.58 -8.00 -5.10
C LEU A 110 -11.57 -8.90 -5.85
N VAL A 111 -11.15 -9.46 -6.99
CA VAL A 111 -12.00 -10.35 -7.79
C VAL A 111 -12.45 -11.56 -6.96
N LEU A 112 -11.55 -12.14 -6.17
CA LEU A 112 -11.89 -13.24 -5.27
C LEU A 112 -12.93 -12.84 -4.21
N HIS A 113 -12.78 -11.67 -3.58
CA HIS A 113 -13.76 -11.15 -2.62
C HIS A 113 -15.14 -10.98 -3.27
N VAL A 114 -15.19 -10.37 -4.46
CA VAL A 114 -16.44 -10.17 -5.19
C VAL A 114 -17.09 -11.51 -5.54
N ILE A 115 -16.34 -12.47 -6.08
CA ILE A 115 -16.87 -13.80 -6.40
C ILE A 115 -17.45 -14.48 -5.15
N THR A 116 -16.77 -14.38 -4.01
CA THR A 116 -17.22 -15.03 -2.77
C THR A 116 -18.46 -14.37 -2.17
N ILE A 117 -18.66 -13.06 -2.36
CA ILE A 117 -19.88 -12.37 -1.90
C ILE A 117 -21.15 -12.93 -2.58
N TYR A 118 -21.05 -13.33 -3.86
CA TYR A 118 -22.20 -13.78 -4.66
C TYR A 118 -22.29 -15.30 -4.82
N LYS A 119 -21.48 -16.06 -4.07
CA LYS A 119 -21.51 -17.53 -4.02
C LYS A 119 -22.36 -18.01 -2.86
#